data_AF-A0AAV2WD68-F1
#
_entry.id   AF-A0AAV2WD68-F1
#
_cell.length_a   1.000
_cell.length_b   1.000
_cell.length_c   1.000
_cell.angle_alpha   90.00
_cell.angle_beta   90.00
_cell.angle_gamma   90.00
#
_symmetry.space_group_name_H-M   'P 1'
#
loop_
_entity.id
_entity.type
_entity.pdbx_description
1 polymer ?
#
loop_
_entity_poly.entity_id
_entity_poly.type
_entity_poly.pdbx_seq_one_letter_code
_entity_poly.pdbx_strand_id
1 'polypeptide(L)'
;MVKNAAGEKVTVYGFKIHELRHTASSLAIQAGANIKSLQNMLGHESASLTLDRYGHLYGSDVDAVGIAINQLLTRDCGQSVGTDAA
;
A
#
# COMPACT_ATOMS: atom_id res chain seq x y z
N MET A 1 -0.57 28.24 -13.23
CA MET A 1 0.64 29.01 -13.59
C MET A 1 0.87 30.00 -12.47
N VAL A 2 1.99 29.89 -11.76
CA VAL A 2 2.35 30.84 -10.69
C VAL A 2 3.48 31.71 -11.24
N LYS A 3 3.52 32.98 -10.83
CA LYS A 3 4.59 33.89 -11.25
C LYS A 3 5.78 33.71 -10.30
N ASN A 4 7.00 33.64 -10.84
CA ASN A 4 8.20 33.73 -10.00
C ASN A 4 8.38 35.19 -9.51
N ALA A 5 9.36 35.43 -8.64
CA ALA A 5 9.66 36.76 -8.11
C ALA A 5 9.99 37.81 -9.19
N ALA A 6 10.37 37.37 -10.40
CA ALA A 6 10.65 38.22 -11.56
C ALA A 6 9.40 38.48 -12.45
N GLY A 7 8.22 37.99 -12.07
CA GLY A 7 6.97 38.19 -12.81
C GLY A 7 6.77 37.27 -14.01
N GLU A 8 7.69 36.34 -14.27
CA GLU A 8 7.62 35.39 -15.37
C GLU A 8 6.61 34.28 -15.05
N LYS A 9 5.83 33.87 -16.05
CA LYS A 9 4.91 32.74 -15.91
C LYS A 9 5.71 31.45 -15.79
N VAL A 10 5.77 30.88 -14.60
CA VAL A 10 6.41 29.58 -14.36
C VAL A 10 5.37 28.48 -14.33
N THR A 11 5.65 27.44 -15.10
CA THR A 11 4.98 26.14 -14.97
C THR A 11 5.49 25.49 -13.69
N VAL A 12 4.68 25.56 -12.62
CA VAL A 12 5.08 25.11 -11.28
C VAL A 12 5.34 23.61 -11.24
N TYR A 13 4.64 22.83 -12.08
CA TYR A 13 4.84 21.40 -12.20
C TYR A 13 4.72 20.96 -13.66
N GLY A 14 5.84 20.52 -14.24
CA GLY A 14 5.85 19.79 -15.50
C GLY A 14 5.46 18.34 -15.27
N PHE A 15 4.19 18.07 -14.98
CA PHE A 15 3.73 16.69 -14.77
C PHE A 15 3.83 15.91 -16.08
N LYS A 16 4.67 14.87 -16.08
CA LYS A 16 4.66 13.84 -17.12
C LYS A 16 3.52 12.87 -16.84
N ILE A 17 2.99 12.22 -17.87
CA ILE A 17 1.96 11.17 -17.72
C ILE A 17 2.42 10.06 -16.75
N HIS A 18 3.72 9.82 -16.64
CA HIS A 18 4.29 8.86 -15.68
C HIS A 18 4.05 9.25 -14.22
N GLU A 19 4.07 10.55 -13.88
CA GLU A 19 3.81 11.03 -12.52
C GLU A 19 2.35 10.80 -12.08
N LEU A 20 1.43 10.86 -13.04
CA LEU A 20 0.03 10.49 -12.79
C LEU A 20 -0.09 9.00 -12.46
N ARG A 21 0.68 8.14 -13.13
CA ARG A 21 0.73 6.70 -12.81
C ARG A 21 1.31 6.45 -11.42
N HIS A 22 2.33 7.19 -11.01
CA HIS A 22 2.86 7.13 -9.64
C HIS A 22 1.81 7.54 -8.60
N THR A 23 1.10 8.64 -8.85
CA THR A 23 0.04 9.15 -7.97
C THR A 23 -1.12 8.16 -7.84
N ALA A 24 -1.56 7.56 -8.95
CA ALA A 24 -2.61 6.54 -8.92
C ALA A 24 -2.19 5.29 -8.12
N SER A 25 -0.92 4.91 -8.22
CA SER A 25 -0.38 3.76 -7.49
C SER A 25 -0.34 4.01 -5.99
N SER A 26 0.15 5.17 -5.55
CA SER A 26 0.21 5.51 -4.13
C SER A 26 -1.17 5.62 -3.48
N LEU A 27 -2.14 6.21 -4.18
CA LEU A 27 -3.53 6.29 -3.72
C LEU A 27 -4.18 4.90 -3.61
N ALA A 28 -3.95 4.01 -4.58
CA ALA A 28 -4.48 2.65 -4.52
C ALA A 28 -3.92 1.86 -3.33
N ILE A 29 -2.62 2.00 -3.03
CA ILE A 29 -2.00 1.36 -1.87
C ILE A 29 -2.59 1.91 -0.56
N GLN A 30 -2.75 3.23 -0.46
CA GLN A 30 -3.37 3.85 0.71
C GLN A 30 -4.84 3.41 0.90
N ALA A 31 -5.56 3.15 -0.18
CA ALA A 31 -6.91 2.60 -0.15
C ALA A 31 -6.97 1.09 0.22
N GLY A 32 -5.82 0.46 0.49
CA GLY A 32 -5.73 -0.95 0.89
C GLY A 32 -5.64 -1.94 -0.28
N ALA A 33 -5.29 -1.50 -1.49
CA ALA A 33 -5.11 -2.41 -2.61
C ALA A 33 -3.93 -3.36 -2.39
N ASN A 34 -4.18 -4.67 -2.47
CA ASN A 34 -3.11 -5.66 -2.48
C ASN A 34 -2.26 -5.56 -3.76
N ILE A 35 -1.05 -6.12 -3.72
CA ILE A 35 -0.07 -6.01 -4.81
C ILE A 35 -0.56 -6.59 -6.14
N LYS A 36 -1.42 -7.63 -6.09
CA LYS A 36 -1.95 -8.27 -7.29
C LYS A 36 -3.02 -7.42 -7.97
N SER A 37 -3.89 -6.80 -7.18
CA SER A 37 -4.87 -5.82 -7.67
C SER A 37 -4.17 -4.61 -8.27
N LEU A 38 -3.13 -4.09 -7.61
CA LEU A 38 -2.30 -3.00 -8.12
C LEU A 38 -1.60 -3.38 -9.44
N GLN A 39 -1.00 -4.58 -9.51
CA GLN A 39 -0.38 -5.10 -10.73
C GLN A 39 -1.37 -5.09 -11.90
N ASN A 40 -2.57 -5.65 -11.70
CA ASN A 40 -3.61 -5.72 -12.73
C ASN A 40 -4.07 -4.32 -13.15
N MET A 41 -4.25 -3.40 -12.20
CA MET A 41 -4.62 -2.01 -12.48
C MET A 41 -3.57 -1.30 -13.34
N LEU A 42 -2.28 -1.58 -13.11
CA LEU A 42 -1.17 -0.96 -13.85
C LEU A 42 -0.83 -1.67 -15.17
N GLY A 43 -1.39 -2.86 -15.39
CA GLY A 43 -1.10 -3.70 -16.55
C GLY A 43 0.35 -4.21 -16.58
N HIS A 44 0.98 -4.38 -15.41
CA HIS A 44 2.33 -4.95 -15.35
C HIS A 44 2.29 -6.46 -15.60
N GLU A 45 3.22 -6.97 -16.40
CA GLU A 45 3.33 -8.40 -16.71
C GLU A 45 3.58 -9.24 -15.44
N SER A 46 4.39 -8.71 -14.52
CA SER A 46 4.72 -9.38 -13.25
C SER A 46 4.42 -8.52 -12.03
N ALA A 47 4.05 -9.19 -10.94
CA ALA A 47 3.89 -8.54 -9.63
C ALA A 47 5.23 -8.00 -9.10
N SER A 48 6.35 -8.66 -9.41
CA SER A 48 7.69 -8.23 -9.03
C SER A 48 8.02 -6.83 -9.55
N LEU A 49 7.71 -6.53 -10.81
CA LEU A 49 7.87 -5.18 -11.39
C LEU A 49 7.14 -4.09 -10.59
N THR A 50 5.97 -4.43 -10.05
CA THR A 50 5.18 -3.52 -9.22
C THR A 50 5.78 -3.39 -7.82
N LEU A 51 6.22 -4.51 -7.25
CA LEU A 51 6.81 -4.56 -5.92
C LEU A 51 8.17 -3.86 -5.86
N ASP A 52 9.00 -4.02 -6.87
CA ASP A 52 10.30 -3.34 -6.98
C ASP A 52 10.13 -1.81 -6.99
N ARG A 53 9.04 -1.31 -7.59
CA ARG A 53 8.78 0.12 -7.72
C ARG A 53 7.99 0.72 -6.56
N TYR A 54 7.00 0.00 -6.03
CA TYR A 54 6.04 0.52 -5.04
C TYR A 54 6.01 -0.25 -3.73
N GLY A 55 6.78 -1.33 -3.58
CA GLY A 55 6.79 -2.18 -2.41
C GLY A 55 7.08 -1.43 -1.11
N HIS A 56 7.91 -0.39 -1.18
CA HIS A 56 8.23 0.47 -0.04
C HIS A 56 7.04 1.30 0.49
N LEU A 57 5.94 1.41 -0.27
CA LEU A 57 4.72 2.10 0.16
C LEU A 57 3.81 1.19 1.00
N TYR A 58 4.05 -0.13 0.98
CA TYR A 58 3.36 -1.06 1.86
C TYR A 58 4.01 -1.00 3.25
N GLY A 59 3.19 -0.81 4.28
CA GLY A 59 3.66 -0.92 5.66
C GLY A 59 4.16 -2.34 5.94
N SER A 60 5.41 -2.47 6.38
CA SER A 60 5.95 -3.74 6.86
C SER A 60 5.63 -3.89 8.34
N ASP A 61 4.60 -4.65 8.67
CA ASP A 61 4.29 -5.00 10.05
C ASP A 61 3.95 -6.49 10.14
N VAL A 62 5.02 -7.30 10.21
CA VAL A 62 4.91 -8.75 10.36
C VAL A 62 4.24 -9.12 11.69
N ASP A 63 4.38 -8.28 12.71
CA ASP A 63 3.75 -8.50 14.02
C ASP A 63 2.23 -8.29 13.94
N ALA A 64 1.78 -7.24 13.26
CA ALA A 64 0.35 -7.03 12.97
C ALA A 64 -0.25 -8.18 12.16
N VAL A 65 0.50 -8.73 11.20
CA VAL A 65 0.09 -9.94 10.46
C VAL A 65 -0.05 -11.14 11.41
N GLY A 66 0.92 -11.35 12.29
CA GLY A 66 0.86 -12.42 13.30
C GLY A 66 -0.35 -12.29 14.23
N ILE A 67 -0.63 -11.08 14.71
CA ILE A 67 -1.81 -10.78 15.55
C ILE A 67 -3.10 -11.08 14.77
N ALA A 68 -3.20 -10.62 13.52
CA ALA A 68 -4.38 -10.84 12.68
C ALA A 68 -4.62 -12.33 12.40
N ILE A 69 -3.56 -13.10 12.11
CA ILE A 69 -3.65 -14.56 11.93
C ILE A 69 -4.14 -15.21 13.23
N ASN A 70 -3.56 -14.86 14.37
CA ASN A 70 -3.96 -15.41 15.66
C ASN A 70 -5.45 -15.11 15.97
N GLN A 71 -5.92 -13.89 15.68
CA GLN A 71 -7.32 -13.51 15.85
C GLN A 71 -8.29 -14.32 14.98
N LEU A 72 -7.89 -14.67 13.75
CA LEU A 72 -8.70 -15.50 12.86
C LEU A 72 -8.76 -16.96 13.35
N LEU A 73 -7.65 -17.49 13.84
CA LEU A 73 -7.56 -18.87 14.35
C LEU A 73 -8.25 -19.04 15.72
N THR A 74 -8.23 -18.02 16.56
CA THR A 74 -8.83 -18.05 17.91
C THR A 74 -10.34 -17.76 17.91
N ARG A 75 -10.92 -17.41 16.75
CA ARG A 75 -12.34 -17.01 16.68
C ARG A 75 -13.34 -18.16 16.79
N ASP A 76 -12.92 -19.42 16.69
CA ASP A 76 -13.81 -20.60 16.83
C ASP A 76 -13.22 -21.82 17.58
N CYS A 77 -11.92 -21.84 17.91
CA CYS A 77 -11.30 -23.02 18.54
C CYS A 77 -11.11 -22.85 20.06
N GLY A 78 -12.17 -23.18 20.81
CA GLY A 78 -12.05 -23.88 22.11
C GLY A 78 -11.33 -23.18 23.27
N GLN A 79 -11.87 -22.08 23.79
CA GLN A 79 -11.56 -21.57 25.15
C GLN A 79 -12.25 -22.41 26.27
N SER A 80 -12.32 -23.73 26.11
CA SER A 80 -12.93 -24.66 27.08
C SER A 80 -11.91 -25.61 27.71
N VAL A 81 -10.61 -25.29 27.69
CA VAL A 81 -9.63 -26.02 28.51
C VAL A 81 -9.40 -25.21 29.79
N GLY A 82 -9.85 -25.77 30.92
CA GLY A 82 -9.78 -25.14 32.22
C GLY A 82 -8.34 -24.75 32.56
N THR A 83 -8.10 -23.44 32.74
CA THR A 83 -6.96 -22.96 33.52
C THR A 83 -7.31 -23.10 35.00
N ASP A 84 -7.46 -24.34 35.46
CA ASP A 84 -7.42 -24.64 36.89
C ASP A 84 -5.95 -24.67 37.28
N ALA A 85 -5.48 -23.51 37.76
CA ALA A 85 -4.24 -23.44 38.52
C ALA A 85 -4.44 -24.21 39.84
N ALA A 86 -3.61 -25.22 40.04
CA ALA A 86 -3.43 -25.96 41.29
C ALA A 86 -3.02 -25.05 42.45
#